data_AF-A0A6I7PT47-F1
#
_entry.id   AF-A0A6I7PT47-F1
#
_cell.length_a   1.000
_cell.length_b   1.000
_cell.length_c   1.000
_cell.angle_alpha   90.00
_cell.angle_beta   90.00
_cell.angle_gamma   90.00
#
_symmetry.space_group_name_H-M   'P 1'
#
loop_
_entity.id
_entity.type
_entity.pdbx_description
1 polymer ?
#
loop_
_entity_poly.entity_id
_entity_poly.type
_entity_poly.pdbx_seq_one_letter_code
_entity_poly.pdbx_strand_id
1 'polypeptide(L)'
;MRNSIKEERIEYGTPEAGGVLWKAFDRSRIELDMKPSEVSRLLGIKLPTIEGWKKKGSIHQENKSNDRLPQRIEVVYTFIAIFRSLAAVFSSRDDRRQWMFTKNLHFEGQSPFDYASKSLNNLFVLNTYLNFRRGVGV
;
A
#
# COMPACT_ATOMS: atom_id res chain seq x y z
N MET A 1 4.04 46.40 34.88
CA MET A 1 4.80 45.20 34.44
C MET A 1 3.84 44.28 33.70
N ARG A 2 3.96 44.16 32.37
CA ARG A 2 3.15 43.23 31.56
C ARG A 2 3.99 41.97 31.32
N ASN A 3 3.54 40.84 31.87
CA ASN A 3 4.13 39.54 31.58
C ASN A 3 3.81 39.16 30.14
N SER A 4 4.85 39.10 29.31
CA SER A 4 4.77 38.58 27.95
C SER A 4 4.71 37.06 28.03
N ILE A 5 3.53 36.49 27.74
CA ILE A 5 3.36 35.05 27.57
C ILE A 5 4.08 34.70 26.26
N LYS A 6 5.19 33.96 26.37
CA LYS A 6 5.85 33.37 25.20
C LYS A 6 4.91 32.29 24.66
N GLU A 7 4.27 32.57 23.54
CA GLU A 7 3.58 31.56 22.74
C GLU A 7 4.64 30.58 22.23
N GLU A 8 4.81 29.46 22.93
CA GLU A 8 5.50 28.29 22.42
C GLU A 8 4.63 27.72 21.28
N ARG A 9 4.94 28.12 20.03
CA ARG A 9 4.42 27.43 18.85
C ARG A 9 4.93 25.99 18.91
N ILE A 10 4.05 25.08 19.29
CA ILE A 10 4.24 23.65 19.02
C ILE A 10 4.17 23.51 17.50
N GLU A 11 5.34 23.46 16.85
CA GLU A 11 5.43 23.04 15.46
C GLU A 11 4.97 21.58 15.38
N TYR A 12 3.71 21.37 14.99
CA TYR A 12 3.25 20.08 14.52
C TYR A 12 4.02 19.77 13.24
N GLY A 13 5.18 19.11 13.37
CA GLY A 13 5.95 18.63 12.23
C GLY A 13 5.04 17.73 11.40
N THR A 14 4.61 18.22 10.23
CA THR A 14 3.81 17.45 9.29
C THR A 14 4.58 16.16 9.00
N PRO A 15 4.01 14.98 9.26
CA PRO A 15 4.75 13.75 9.09
C PRO A 15 5.21 13.63 7.63
N GLU A 16 6.48 13.31 7.41
CA GLU A 16 7.03 13.15 6.07
C GLU A 16 6.16 12.19 5.26
N ALA A 17 5.74 12.61 4.06
CA ALA A 17 4.80 11.84 3.23
C ALA A 17 5.24 10.39 3.01
N GLY A 18 6.56 10.17 2.85
CA GLY A 18 7.14 8.83 2.72
C GLY A 18 6.97 7.95 3.96
N GLY A 19 6.98 8.55 5.16
CA GLY A 19 6.77 7.84 6.43
C GLY A 19 5.30 7.48 6.68
N VAL A 20 4.37 8.38 6.34
CA VAL A 20 2.92 8.07 6.39
C VAL A 20 2.59 6.96 5.41
N LEU A 21 3.09 7.06 4.19
CA LEU A 21 2.87 6.07 3.15
C LEU A 21 3.43 4.69 3.55
N TRP A 22 4.66 4.66 4.10
CA TRP A 22 5.25 3.43 4.61
C TRP A 22 4.40 2.80 5.70
N LYS A 23 3.95 3.57 6.70
CA LYS A 23 3.11 3.03 7.79
C LYS A 23 1.80 2.44 7.26
N ALA A 24 1.14 3.11 6.32
CA ALA A 24 -0.09 2.61 5.71
C ALA A 24 0.14 1.31 4.92
N PHE A 25 1.24 1.26 4.16
CA PHE A 25 1.65 0.05 3.44
C PHE A 25 1.99 -1.09 4.40
N ASP A 26 2.79 -0.81 5.42
CA ASP A 26 3.27 -1.75 6.42
C ASP A 26 2.09 -2.40 7.17
N ARG A 27 1.11 -1.58 7.56
CA ARG A 27 -0.14 -2.07 8.16
C ARG A 27 -0.91 -2.98 7.19
N SER A 28 -1.08 -2.54 5.94
CA SER A 28 -1.84 -3.31 4.93
C SER A 28 -1.20 -4.68 4.66
N ARG A 29 0.13 -4.76 4.57
CA ARG A 29 0.84 -6.03 4.38
C ARG A 29 0.75 -6.95 5.61
N ILE A 30 0.77 -6.41 6.83
CA ILE A 30 0.66 -7.19 8.07
C ILE A 30 -0.74 -7.78 8.19
N GLU A 31 -1.76 -6.96 7.93
CA GLU A 31 -3.16 -7.39 7.91
C GLU A 31 -3.39 -8.49 6.88
N LEU A 32 -2.78 -8.43 5.70
CA LEU A 32 -2.88 -9.50 4.70
C LEU A 32 -1.93 -10.69 4.95
N ASP A 33 -1.15 -10.67 6.04
CA ASP A 33 -0.15 -11.68 6.38
C ASP A 33 0.87 -11.92 5.25
N MET A 34 1.28 -10.84 4.58
CA MET A 34 2.19 -10.95 3.45
C MET A 34 3.59 -11.34 3.90
N LYS A 35 4.16 -12.33 3.22
CA LYS A 35 5.54 -12.75 3.38
C LYS A 35 6.48 -11.72 2.77
N PRO A 36 7.72 -11.59 3.26
CA PRO A 36 8.71 -10.68 2.67
C PRO A 36 8.91 -10.91 1.16
N SER A 37 8.90 -12.18 0.71
CA SER A 37 9.00 -12.54 -0.71
C SER A 37 7.83 -12.03 -1.55
N GLU A 38 6.62 -12.01 -1.00
CA GLU A 38 5.43 -11.46 -1.66
C GLU A 38 5.56 -9.94 -1.77
N VAL A 39 5.99 -9.26 -0.70
CA VAL A 39 6.25 -7.81 -0.72
C VAL A 39 7.31 -7.46 -1.78
N SER A 40 8.39 -8.23 -1.85
CA SER A 40 9.45 -8.10 -2.86
C SER A 40 8.92 -8.26 -4.28
N ARG A 41 8.06 -9.26 -4.50
CA ARG A 41 7.44 -9.52 -5.81
C ARG A 41 6.49 -8.40 -6.21
N LEU A 42 5.63 -7.94 -5.30
CA LEU A 42 4.68 -6.86 -5.56
C LEU A 42 5.40 -5.55 -5.94
N LEU A 43 6.46 -5.21 -5.21
CA LEU A 43 7.21 -3.96 -5.41
C LEU A 43 8.25 -4.04 -6.53
N GLY A 44 8.58 -5.24 -7.01
CA GLY A 44 9.67 -5.47 -7.98
C GLY A 44 11.05 -5.08 -7.44
N ILE A 45 11.28 -5.22 -6.12
CA ILE A 45 12.54 -4.83 -5.47
C ILE A 45 13.11 -5.94 -4.60
N LYS A 46 14.42 -5.93 -4.41
CA LYS A 46 15.11 -6.93 -3.58
C LYS A 46 14.77 -6.71 -2.09
N LEU A 47 14.73 -7.80 -1.32
CA LEU A 47 14.46 -7.78 0.13
C LEU A 47 15.33 -6.79 0.92
N PRO A 48 16.65 -6.64 0.65
CA PRO A 48 17.47 -5.65 1.36
C PRO A 48 16.97 -4.20 1.21
N THR A 49 16.37 -3.87 0.07
CA THR A 49 15.77 -2.54 -0.14
C THR A 49 14.55 -2.34 0.76
N ILE A 50 13.70 -3.36 0.91
CA ILE A 50 12.53 -3.34 1.80
C ILE A 50 12.95 -3.21 3.25
N GLU A 51 13.94 -3.98 3.69
CA GLU A 51 14.48 -3.86 5.05
C GLU A 51 15.10 -2.47 5.30
N GLY A 52 15.71 -1.88 4.28
CA GLY A 52 16.16 -0.48 4.33
C GLY A 52 15.01 0.51 4.56
N TRP A 53 13.88 0.34 3.86
CA TRP A 53 12.70 1.19 4.07
C TRP A 53 12.09 0.98 5.45
N LYS A 54 12.00 -0.27 5.91
CA LYS A 54 11.51 -0.63 7.24
C LYS A 54 12.34 0.00 8.35
N LYS A 55 13.68 -0.09 8.27
CA LYS A 55 14.60 0.52 9.24
C LYS A 55 14.48 2.04 9.28
N LYS A 56 14.28 2.67 8.12
CA LYS A 56 14.09 4.13 8.00
C LYS A 56 12.65 4.58 8.34
N GLY A 57 11.70 3.65 8.39
CA GLY A 57 10.28 3.94 8.55
C GLY A 57 9.69 4.78 7.42
N SER A 58 10.29 4.76 6.23
CA SER A 58 9.92 5.64 5.11
C SER A 58 10.27 5.03 3.76
N ILE A 59 9.41 5.25 2.77
CA ILE A 59 9.68 4.90 1.37
C ILE A 59 10.54 5.99 0.75
N HIS A 60 11.72 5.62 0.27
CA HIS A 60 12.61 6.57 -0.39
C HIS A 60 12.06 6.97 -1.77
N GLN A 61 11.90 8.27 -1.99
CA GLN A 61 11.56 8.82 -3.30
C GLN A 61 12.86 8.99 -4.09
N GLU A 62 13.18 8.01 -4.93
CA GLU A 62 14.27 8.15 -5.90
C GLU A 62 13.80 9.15 -6.98
N ASN A 63 14.45 10.33 -7.00
CA ASN A 63 14.23 11.50 -7.87
C ASN A 63 13.13 12.51 -7.49
N LYS A 64 13.58 13.78 -7.35
CA LYS A 64 12.77 15.00 -7.20
C LYS A 64 12.37 15.64 -8.54
N SER A 65 12.80 15.08 -9.68
CA SER A 65 12.91 15.85 -10.93
C SER A 65 11.92 15.51 -12.04
N ASN A 66 10.88 14.70 -11.80
CA ASN A 66 9.87 14.41 -12.83
C ASN A 66 8.47 14.56 -12.24
N ASP A 67 7.55 15.16 -13.00
CA ASP A 67 6.13 15.37 -12.67
C ASP A 67 5.31 14.08 -12.50
N ARG A 68 5.96 12.94 -12.31
CA ARG A 68 5.36 11.62 -12.18
C ARG A 68 5.89 10.94 -10.92
N LEU A 69 4.98 10.31 -10.17
CA LEU A 69 5.35 9.52 -9.01
C LEU A 69 6.26 8.36 -9.46
N PRO A 70 7.35 8.05 -8.71
CA PRO A 70 8.10 6.83 -8.93
C PRO A 70 7.15 5.62 -8.94
N GLN A 71 7.31 4.72 -9.91
CA GLN A 71 6.43 3.56 -10.10
C GLN A 71 6.17 2.77 -8.80
N ARG A 72 7.19 2.65 -7.93
CA ARG A 72 7.07 1.95 -6.64
C ARG A 72 6.11 2.65 -5.67
N ILE A 73 6.08 3.97 -5.70
CA ILE A 73 5.14 4.77 -4.91
C ILE A 73 3.72 4.55 -5.44
N GLU A 74 3.53 4.51 -6.76
CA GLU A 74 2.25 4.19 -7.38
C GLU A 74 1.76 2.78 -7.01
N VAL A 75 2.66 1.79 -7.03
CA VAL A 75 2.35 0.43 -6.57
C VAL A 75 1.90 0.44 -5.12
N VAL A 76 2.62 1.14 -4.23
CA VAL A 76 2.28 1.21 -2.80
C VAL A 76 0.92 1.89 -2.60
N TYR A 77 0.67 3.04 -3.23
CA TYR A 77 -0.62 3.73 -3.14
C TYR A 77 -1.77 2.85 -3.62
N THR A 78 -1.60 2.22 -4.78
CA THR A 78 -2.63 1.38 -5.39
C THR A 78 -2.88 0.15 -4.53
N PHE A 79 -1.84 -0.45 -3.95
CA PHE A 79 -1.98 -1.57 -3.04
C PHE A 79 -2.74 -1.19 -1.76
N ILE A 80 -2.47 -0.02 -1.18
CA ILE A 80 -3.23 0.50 -0.03
C ILE A 80 -4.71 0.68 -0.41
N ALA A 81 -5.01 1.20 -1.60
CA ALA A 81 -6.38 1.34 -2.09
C ALA A 81 -7.08 -0.02 -2.23
N ILE A 82 -6.40 -1.01 -2.82
CA ILE A 82 -6.87 -2.40 -2.92
C ILE A 82 -7.17 -2.97 -1.54
N PHE A 83 -6.26 -2.80 -0.57
CA PHE A 83 -6.47 -3.29 0.79
C PHE A 83 -7.71 -2.67 1.44
N ARG A 84 -7.92 -1.36 1.27
CA ARG A 84 -9.12 -0.67 1.77
C ARG A 84 -10.41 -1.22 1.13
N SER A 85 -10.38 -1.49 -0.17
CA SER A 85 -11.53 -2.07 -0.86
C SER A 85 -11.78 -3.53 -0.45
N LEU A 86 -10.73 -4.33 -0.22
CA LEU A 86 -10.86 -5.67 0.37
C LEU A 86 -11.48 -5.64 1.76
N ALA A 87 -11.04 -4.72 2.62
CA ALA A 87 -11.58 -4.55 3.97
C ALA A 87 -13.05 -4.12 3.99
N ALA A 88 -13.53 -3.47 2.93
CA ALA A 88 -14.94 -3.14 2.77
C ALA A 88 -15.77 -4.33 2.25
N VAL A 89 -15.18 -5.23 1.46
CA VAL A 89 -15.87 -6.39 0.86
C VAL A 89 -15.88 -7.60 1.81
N PHE A 90 -14.81 -7.81 2.58
CA PHE A 90 -14.64 -8.95 3.45
C PHE A 90 -14.44 -8.50 4.89
N SER A 91 -15.21 -9.07 5.82
CA SER A 91 -15.17 -8.73 7.24
C SER A 91 -13.94 -9.32 7.95
N SER A 92 -13.57 -10.56 7.64
CA SER A 92 -12.46 -11.25 8.32
C SER A 92 -11.11 -11.07 7.63
N ARG A 93 -10.04 -11.12 8.43
CA ARG A 93 -8.65 -11.09 7.94
C ARG A 93 -8.36 -12.29 7.05
N ASP A 94 -8.85 -13.46 7.47
CA ASP A 94 -8.60 -14.73 6.79
C ASP A 94 -9.31 -14.78 5.43
N ASP A 95 -10.54 -14.28 5.31
CA ASP A 95 -11.25 -14.19 4.03
C ASP A 95 -10.53 -13.26 3.05
N ARG A 96 -10.03 -12.10 3.53
CA ARG A 96 -9.24 -11.17 2.70
C ARG A 96 -8.00 -11.84 2.14
N ARG A 97 -7.27 -12.55 3.00
CA ARG A 97 -6.07 -13.28 2.60
C ARG A 97 -6.43 -14.41 1.65
N GLN A 98 -7.38 -15.27 2.02
CA GLN A 98 -7.81 -16.38 1.20
C GLN A 98 -8.21 -15.89 -0.20
N TRP A 99 -9.02 -14.84 -0.30
CA TRP A 99 -9.42 -14.29 -1.58
C TRP A 99 -8.22 -13.78 -2.41
N MET A 100 -7.31 -13.02 -1.80
CA MET A 100 -6.13 -12.46 -2.50
C MET A 100 -5.17 -13.52 -3.04
N PHE A 101 -5.07 -14.67 -2.37
CA PHE A 101 -4.09 -15.71 -2.68
C PHE A 101 -4.70 -16.99 -3.25
N THR A 102 -6.02 -17.04 -3.46
CA THR A 102 -6.71 -18.17 -4.12
C THR A 102 -6.93 -17.88 -5.59
N LYS A 103 -6.81 -18.91 -6.44
CA LYS A 103 -7.05 -18.81 -7.88
C LYS A 103 -8.46 -18.28 -8.18
N ASN A 104 -8.56 -17.40 -9.16
CA ASN A 104 -9.81 -16.75 -9.54
C ASN A 104 -9.90 -16.66 -11.07
N LEU A 105 -11.04 -17.08 -11.63
CA LEU A 105 -11.27 -17.12 -13.08
C LEU A 105 -11.29 -15.73 -13.73
N HIS A 106 -11.64 -14.68 -12.98
CA HIS A 106 -11.57 -13.29 -13.47
C HIS A 106 -10.14 -12.84 -13.76
N PHE A 107 -9.15 -13.51 -13.17
CA PHE A 107 -7.72 -13.22 -13.33
C PHE A 107 -7.01 -14.38 -14.03
N GLU A 108 -7.64 -14.95 -15.05
CA GLU A 108 -7.06 -16.01 -15.91
C GLU A 108 -6.66 -17.27 -15.12
N GLY A 109 -7.42 -17.59 -14.05
CA GLY A 109 -7.13 -18.73 -13.18
C GLY A 109 -5.93 -18.53 -12.25
N GLN A 110 -5.39 -17.31 -12.17
CA GLN A 110 -4.35 -16.93 -11.22
C GLN A 110 -4.96 -16.37 -9.93
N SER A 111 -4.16 -16.27 -8.87
CA SER A 111 -4.59 -15.51 -7.70
C SER A 111 -4.62 -14.01 -8.03
N PRO A 112 -5.52 -13.21 -7.42
CA PRO A 112 -5.51 -11.75 -7.57
C PRO A 112 -4.13 -11.14 -7.28
N PHE A 113 -3.42 -11.65 -6.27
CA PHE A 113 -2.07 -11.21 -5.93
C PHE A 113 -1.06 -11.50 -7.04
N ASP A 114 -1.03 -12.72 -7.59
CA ASP A 114 -0.11 -13.09 -8.66
C ASP A 114 -0.38 -12.29 -9.92
N TYR A 115 -1.66 -12.09 -10.28
CA TYR A 115 -2.05 -11.27 -11.41
C TYR A 115 -1.56 -9.83 -11.25
N ALA A 116 -1.85 -9.22 -10.09
CA ALA A 116 -1.50 -7.83 -9.80
C ALA A 116 0.01 -7.59 -9.70
N SER A 117 0.79 -8.59 -9.27
CA SER A 117 2.24 -8.46 -9.11
C SER A 117 3.01 -8.45 -10.44
N LYS A 118 2.37 -8.78 -11.57
CA LYS A 118 3.04 -8.82 -12.88
C LYS A 118 3.27 -7.44 -13.49
N SER A 119 2.40 -6.48 -13.23
CA SER A 119 2.51 -5.14 -13.79
C SER A 119 1.68 -4.13 -13.00
N LEU A 120 2.05 -2.85 -13.07
CA LEU A 120 1.27 -1.77 -12.48
C LEU A 120 -0.16 -1.70 -13.08
N ASN A 121 -0.31 -1.97 -14.38
CA ASN A 121 -1.63 -2.04 -15.02
C ASN A 121 -2.51 -3.13 -14.41
N ASN A 122 -1.97 -4.33 -14.16
CA ASN A 122 -2.74 -5.41 -13.55
C ASN A 122 -3.17 -5.06 -12.11
N LEU A 123 -2.31 -4.35 -11.38
CA LEU A 123 -2.64 -3.81 -10.06
C LEU A 123 -3.81 -2.80 -10.15
N PHE A 124 -3.80 -1.91 -11.13
CA PHE A 124 -4.94 -1.00 -11.37
C PHE A 124 -6.21 -1.74 -11.77
N VAL A 125 -6.12 -2.78 -12.61
CA VAL A 125 -7.27 -3.63 -12.98
C VAL A 125 -7.88 -4.27 -11.74
N LEU A 126 -7.05 -4.83 -10.85
CA LEU A 126 -7.52 -5.39 -9.58
C LEU A 126 -8.21 -4.34 -8.70
N ASN A 127 -7.63 -3.14 -8.58
CA ASN A 127 -8.22 -2.04 -7.83
C ASN A 127 -9.61 -1.66 -8.39
N THR A 128 -9.72 -1.51 -9.71
CA THR A 128 -10.99 -1.20 -10.38
C THR A 128 -12.03 -2.30 -10.16
N TYR A 129 -11.63 -3.56 -10.27
CA TYR A 129 -12.50 -4.71 -9.99
C TYR A 129 -13.08 -4.65 -8.57
N LEU A 130 -12.23 -4.43 -7.57
CA LEU A 130 -12.68 -4.36 -6.17
C LEU A 130 -13.53 -3.13 -5.88
N ASN A 131 -13.22 -1.98 -6.50
CA ASN A 131 -14.04 -0.77 -6.37
C ASN A 131 -15.44 -0.98 -6.96
N PHE A 132 -15.55 -1.67 -8.10
CA PHE A 132 -16.83 -2.06 -8.67
C PHE A 132 -17.59 -3.00 -7.72
N ARG A 133 -16.94 -4.06 -7.23
CA ARG A 133 -17.55 -5.02 -6.28
C ARG A 133 -18.04 -4.34 -5.00
N ARG A 134 -17.30 -3.35 -4.48
CA ARG A 134 -17.71 -2.54 -3.33
C ARG A 134 -18.96 -1.70 -3.63
N GLY A 135 -19.04 -1.10 -4.81
CA GLY A 135 -20.13 -0.20 -5.20
C GLY A 135 -21.46 -0.92 -5.48
N VAL A 136 -21.41 -2.19 -5.89
CA VAL A 136 -22.61 -2.97 -6.24
C VAL A 136 -23.30 -3.56 -5.00
N GLY A 137 -22.60 -3.72 -3.87
CA GLY A 137 -23.10 -4.45 -2.70
C GLY A 137 -23.19 -5.94 -3.02
N VAL A 138 -22.37 -6.76 -2.35
CA VAL A 138 -22.44 -8.23 -2.49
C VAL A 138 -23.60 -8.75 -1.64
#